data_AF-A0A0U3P389-F1
#
_entry.id   AF-A0A0U3P389-F1
#
_cell.length_a   1.000
_cell.length_b   1.000
_cell.length_c   1.000
_cell.angle_alpha   90.00
_cell.angle_beta   90.00
_cell.angle_gamma   90.00
#
_symmetry.space_group_name_H-M   'P 1'
#
loop_
_entity.id
_entity.type
_entity.pdbx_description
1 polymer ?
#
loop_
_entity_poly.entity_id
_entity_poly.type
_entity_poly.pdbx_seq_one_letter_code
_entity_poly.pdbx_strand_id
1 'polypeptide(L)'
;MFALLRLVLRLAGFFLLGVAVVAAVVDGSRSVAASGFSFTPLAEVWAEFSAESLALAGKAVVTHVGSWAWDWVIGAVLSLPVWAVAMPAAFLLLAAGSARTRREII
;
A
#
# COMPACT_ATOMS: atom_id res chain seq x y z
N MET A 1 -15.70 -10.33 19.94
CA MET A 1 -15.37 -9.11 19.16
C MET A 1 -13.97 -9.17 18.54
N PHE A 2 -12.90 -9.37 19.33
CA PHE A 2 -11.51 -9.32 18.81
C PHE A 2 -11.16 -10.36 17.74
N ALA A 3 -11.78 -11.54 17.75
CA ALA A 3 -11.56 -12.57 16.72
C ALA A 3 -12.06 -12.15 15.33
N LEU A 4 -13.20 -11.44 15.25
CA LEU A 4 -13.72 -10.90 13.99
C LEU A 4 -12.80 -9.82 13.44
N LEU A 5 -12.28 -8.93 14.30
CA LEU A 5 -11.30 -7.93 13.89
C LEU A 5 -10.05 -8.57 13.30
N ARG A 6 -9.53 -9.63 13.95
CA ARG A 6 -8.37 -10.38 13.44
C ARG A 6 -8.66 -11.03 12.09
N LEU A 7 -9.87 -11.57 11.90
CA LEU A 7 -10.28 -12.14 10.62
C LEU A 7 -10.34 -11.07 9.52
N VAL A 8 -10.96 -9.92 9.79
CA VAL A 8 -11.06 -8.80 8.85
C VAL A 8 -9.66 -8.29 8.46
N LEU A 9 -8.77 -8.12 9.43
CA LEU A 9 -7.38 -7.71 9.16
C LEU A 9 -6.64 -8.73 8.30
N ARG A 10 -6.81 -10.04 8.55
CA ARG A 10 -6.21 -11.08 7.72
C ARG A 10 -6.77 -11.08 6.30
N LEU A 11 -8.09 -10.97 6.17
CA LEU A 11 -8.75 -10.96 4.86
C LEU A 11 -8.31 -9.75 4.04
N ALA A 12 -8.31 -8.56 4.65
CA ALA A 12 -7.82 -7.32 4.03
C ALA A 12 -6.33 -7.45 3.66
N GLY A 13 -5.51 -8.02 4.54
CA GLY A 13 -4.10 -8.27 4.29
C GLY A 13 -3.85 -9.20 3.10
N PHE A 14 -4.58 -10.31 3.00
CA PHE A 14 -4.47 -11.22 1.85
C PHE A 14 -4.97 -10.59 0.55
N PHE A 15 -6.05 -9.81 0.61
CA PHE A 15 -6.54 -9.08 -0.55
C PHE A 15 -5.51 -8.06 -1.05
N LEU A 16 -4.96 -7.26 -0.14
CA LEU A 16 -3.92 -6.28 -0.46
C LEU A 16 -2.63 -6.94 -0.97
N LEU A 17 -2.27 -8.10 -0.42
CA LEU A 17 -1.14 -8.89 -0.91
C LEU A 17 -1.37 -9.37 -2.35
N GLY A 18 -2.60 -9.82 -2.67
CA GLY A 18 -2.98 -10.17 -4.04
C GLY A 18 -2.82 -9.01 -5.02
N VAL A 19 -3.31 -7.82 -4.65
CA VAL A 19 -3.14 -6.58 -5.43
C VAL A 19 -1.65 -6.27 -5.63
N ALA A 20 -0.84 -6.37 -4.58
CA ALA A 20 0.59 -6.10 -4.65
C ALA A 20 1.31 -7.07 -5.59
N VAL A 21 0.97 -8.36 -5.56
CA VAL A 21 1.55 -9.37 -6.45
C VAL A 21 1.15 -9.11 -7.89
N VAL A 22 -0.12 -8.81 -8.17
CA VAL A 22 -0.57 -8.48 -9.53
C VAL A 22 0.16 -7.25 -10.07
N ALA A 23 0.27 -6.18 -9.26
CA ALA A 23 1.00 -4.98 -9.65
C ALA A 23 2.48 -5.28 -9.95
N ALA A 24 3.14 -6.09 -9.13
CA ALA A 24 4.52 -6.50 -9.35
C ALA A 24 4.70 -7.30 -10.65
N VAL A 25 3.77 -8.21 -10.96
CA VAL A 25 3.81 -9.01 -12.20
C VAL A 25 3.58 -8.13 -13.42
N VAL A 26 2.63 -7.19 -13.37
CA VAL A 26 2.37 -6.23 -14.45
C VAL A 26 3.60 -5.38 -14.72
N ASP A 27 4.17 -4.76 -13.69
CA ASP A 27 5.38 -3.94 -13.82
C ASP A 27 6.59 -4.75 -14.29
N GLY A 28 6.74 -5.99 -13.80
CA GLY A 28 7.79 -6.90 -14.25
C GLY A 28 7.65 -7.26 -15.73
N SER A 29 6.44 -7.58 -16.19
CA SER A 29 6.18 -7.91 -17.60
C SER A 29 6.47 -6.73 -18.54
N ARG A 30 6.08 -5.51 -18.13
CA ARG A 30 6.36 -4.27 -18.86
C ARG A 30 7.85 -3.97 -18.89
N SER A 31 8.56 -4.16 -17.78
CA SER A 31 10.00 -3.96 -17.70
C SER A 31 10.78 -4.87 -18.65
N VAL A 32 10.40 -6.16 -18.69
CA VAL A 32 11.01 -7.13 -19.61
C VAL A 32 10.74 -6.75 -21.07
N ALA A 33 9.50 -6.38 -21.40
CA ALA A 33 9.14 -5.95 -22.75
C ALA A 33 9.87 -4.66 -23.18
N ALA A 34 10.07 -3.73 -22.26
CA ALA A 34 10.73 -2.46 -22.51
C ALA A 34 12.27 -2.55 -22.49
N SER A 35 12.84 -3.71 -22.16
CA SER A 35 14.29 -3.88 -21.92
C SER A 35 14.85 -2.84 -20.93
N GLY A 36 14.05 -2.45 -19.93
CA GLY A 36 14.36 -1.38 -18.99
C GLY A 36 13.44 -1.43 -17.78
N PHE A 37 13.78 -0.70 -16.71
CA PHE A 37 12.97 -0.70 -15.50
C PHE A 37 11.76 0.25 -15.67
N SER A 38 10.56 -0.33 -15.70
CA SER A 38 9.29 0.39 -15.86
C SER A 38 8.30 -0.09 -14.80
N PHE A 39 7.69 0.87 -14.10
CA PHE A 39 6.74 0.59 -13.03
C PHE A 39 5.65 1.67 -12.99
N THR A 40 4.52 1.36 -12.40
CA THR A 40 3.42 2.33 -12.21
C THR A 40 3.49 2.98 -10.82
N PRO A 41 3.69 4.31 -10.74
CA PRO A 41 3.69 5.04 -9.47
C PRO A 41 2.32 4.97 -8.77
N LEU A 42 2.34 4.94 -7.44
CA LEU A 42 1.11 4.95 -6.64
C LEU A 42 0.26 6.21 -6.86
N ALA A 43 0.91 7.36 -7.07
CA ALA A 43 0.24 8.63 -7.39
C ALA A 43 -0.65 8.52 -8.64
N GLU A 44 -0.16 7.83 -9.67
CA GLU A 44 -0.86 7.66 -10.95
C GLU A 44 -2.14 6.85 -10.75
N VAL A 45 -2.01 5.69 -10.07
CA VAL A 45 -3.17 4.83 -9.79
C VAL A 45 -4.19 5.54 -8.90
N TRP A 46 -3.76 6.26 -7.87
CA TRP A 46 -4.71 7.01 -7.03
C TRP A 46 -5.39 8.13 -7.84
N ALA A 47 -4.64 8.90 -8.63
CA ALA A 47 -5.24 9.94 -9.47
C ALA A 47 -6.25 9.38 -10.49
N GLU A 48 -5.98 8.20 -11.05
CA GLU A 48 -6.90 7.49 -11.94
C GLU A 48 -8.19 7.08 -11.22
N PHE A 49 -8.10 6.61 -9.98
CA PHE A 49 -9.28 6.32 -9.15
C PHE A 49 -10.06 7.59 -8.75
N SER A 50 -9.36 8.62 -8.29
CA SER A 50 -9.94 9.92 -7.93
C SER A 50 -8.86 10.98 -7.68
N ALA A 51 -8.63 11.81 -8.69
CA ALA A 51 -7.76 12.99 -8.58
C ALA A 51 -8.24 14.00 -7.53
N GLU A 52 -9.56 14.12 -7.32
CA GLU A 52 -10.13 15.02 -6.31
C GLU A 52 -9.73 14.58 -4.89
N SER A 53 -9.82 13.28 -4.60
CA SER A 53 -9.44 12.77 -3.27
C SER A 53 -7.93 12.95 -2.98
N LEU A 54 -7.09 12.83 -4.00
CA LEU A 54 -5.65 13.07 -3.88
C LEU A 54 -5.36 14.56 -3.59
N ALA A 55 -6.05 15.47 -4.28
CA ALA A 55 -5.93 16.91 -4.05
C ALA A 55 -6.42 17.31 -2.64
N LEU A 56 -7.53 16.72 -2.18
CA LEU A 56 -8.05 16.93 -0.82
C LEU A 56 -7.08 16.42 0.24
N ALA A 57 -6.49 15.24 0.04
CA ALA A 57 -5.46 14.71 0.93
C ALA A 57 -4.25 15.65 1.02
N GLY A 58 -3.79 16.16 -0.12
CA GLY A 58 -2.73 17.16 -0.19
C GLY A 58 -3.05 18.41 0.62
N LYS A 59 -4.22 19.01 0.36
CA LYS A 59 -4.67 20.20 1.09
C LYS A 59 -4.79 19.93 2.59
N ALA A 60 -5.34 18.79 2.98
CA ALA A 60 -5.51 18.42 4.38
C ALA A 60 -4.16 18.31 5.09
N VAL A 61 -3.18 17.61 4.51
CA VAL A 61 -1.85 17.44 5.10
C VAL A 61 -1.11 18.77 5.18
N VAL A 62 -1.11 19.55 4.09
CA VAL A 62 -0.46 20.86 4.06
C VAL A 62 -1.05 21.79 5.14
N THR A 63 -2.36 21.74 5.34
CA THR A 63 -3.05 22.59 6.33
C THR A 63 -2.77 22.18 7.77
N HIS A 64 -2.71 20.87 8.07
CA HIS A 64 -2.62 20.37 9.46
C HIS A 64 -1.21 20.00 9.92
N VAL A 65 -0.32 19.63 8.99
CA VAL A 65 1.03 19.12 9.27
C VAL A 65 2.10 20.01 8.65
N GLY A 66 1.80 20.61 7.50
CA GLY A 66 2.70 21.50 6.74
C GLY A 66 3.14 20.91 5.40
N SER A 67 3.63 21.77 4.51
CA SER A 67 4.08 21.40 3.16
C SER A 67 5.21 20.38 3.16
N TRP A 68 6.14 20.48 4.12
CA TRP A 68 7.28 19.58 4.23
C TRP A 68 6.86 18.09 4.32
N ALA A 69 5.76 17.78 5.00
CA ALA A 69 5.28 16.41 5.14
C ALA A 69 4.71 15.87 3.82
N TRP A 70 4.03 16.73 3.06
CA TRP A 70 3.53 16.36 1.74
C TRP A 70 4.69 16.17 0.75
N ASP A 71 5.59 17.13 0.65
CA ASP A 71 6.61 17.15 -0.40
C ASP A 71 7.68 16.06 -0.19
N TRP A 72 8.13 15.86 1.05
CA TRP A 72 9.26 14.96 1.33
C TRP A 72 8.84 13.55 1.72
N VAL A 73 7.71 13.39 2.43
CA VAL A 73 7.31 12.09 2.97
C VAL A 73 6.24 11.46 2.10
N ILE A 74 5.10 12.12 1.95
CA ILE A 74 3.97 11.55 1.23
C ILE A 74 4.26 11.51 -0.27
N GLY A 75 4.85 12.56 -0.83
CA GLY A 75 5.29 12.62 -2.23
C GLY A 75 6.30 11.52 -2.55
N ALA A 76 7.23 11.22 -1.64
CA ALA A 76 8.17 10.12 -1.79
C ALA A 76 7.47 8.75 -1.77
N VAL A 77 6.47 8.55 -0.92
CA VAL A 77 5.68 7.30 -0.92
C VAL A 77 4.82 7.19 -2.18
N LEU A 78 4.24 8.29 -2.65
CA LEU A 78 3.40 8.35 -3.84
C LEU A 78 4.18 8.10 -5.14
N SER A 79 5.48 8.39 -5.16
CA SER A 79 6.34 8.11 -6.31
C SER A 79 6.83 6.66 -6.38
N LEU A 80 6.66 5.88 -5.30
CA LEU A 80 7.00 4.46 -5.30
C LEU A 80 6.01 3.64 -6.14
N PRO A 81 6.46 2.48 -6.66
CA PRO A 81 5.57 1.52 -7.30
C PRO A 81 4.45 1.07 -6.35
N VAL A 82 3.27 0.79 -6.90
CA VAL A 82 2.11 0.29 -6.12
C VAL A 82 2.48 -0.94 -5.29
N TRP A 83 3.17 -1.92 -5.89
CA TRP A 83 3.56 -3.14 -5.20
C TRP A 83 4.55 -2.90 -4.05
N ALA A 84 5.42 -1.89 -4.18
CA ALA A 84 6.43 -1.56 -3.17
C ALA A 84 5.81 -0.97 -1.90
N VAL A 85 4.66 -0.29 -2.04
CA VAL A 85 3.90 0.24 -0.90
C VAL A 85 2.89 -0.80 -0.37
N ALA A 86 2.20 -1.49 -1.28
CA ALA A 86 1.14 -2.44 -0.91
C ALA A 86 1.67 -3.71 -0.23
N MET A 87 2.85 -4.24 -0.61
CA MET A 87 3.40 -5.44 0.03
C MET A 87 3.71 -5.23 1.53
N PRO A 88 4.49 -4.21 1.94
CA PRO A 88 4.71 -3.93 3.36
C PRO A 88 3.42 -3.72 4.13
N ALA A 89 2.48 -2.94 3.57
CA ALA A 89 1.18 -2.71 4.18
C ALA A 89 0.39 -4.01 4.37
N ALA A 90 0.39 -4.90 3.38
CA ALA A 90 -0.25 -6.21 3.47
C ALA A 90 0.38 -7.08 4.57
N PHE A 91 1.70 -7.13 4.66
CA PHE A 91 2.39 -7.87 5.72
C PHE A 91 2.09 -7.32 7.11
N LEU A 92 2.01 -5.99 7.27
CA LEU A 92 1.62 -5.37 8.54
C LEU A 92 0.19 -5.76 8.94
N LEU A 93 -0.76 -5.76 8.01
CA LEU A 93 -2.14 -6.19 8.25
C LEU A 93 -2.21 -7.68 8.65
N LEU A 94 -1.49 -8.54 7.94
CA LEU A 94 -1.41 -9.97 8.25
C LEU A 94 -0.76 -10.22 9.61
N ALA A 95 0.32 -9.50 9.94
CA ALA A 95 0.99 -9.57 11.23
C ALA A 95 0.04 -9.15 12.37
N ALA A 96 -0.64 -8.01 12.22
CA ALA A 96 -1.62 -7.51 13.19
C ALA A 96 -2.80 -8.49 13.39
N GLY A 97 -3.29 -9.10 12.30
CA GLY A 97 -4.36 -10.09 12.34
C GLY A 97 -3.95 -11.47 12.87
N SER A 98 -2.64 -11.79 12.88
CA SER A 98 -2.11 -13.09 13.32
C SER A 98 -1.68 -13.14 14.78
N ALA A 99 -1.87 -12.05 15.55
CA ALA A 99 -1.49 -11.92 16.96
C ALA A 99 -1.65 -13.26 17.71
N ARG A 100 -0.50 -13.88 17.93
CA ARG A 100 -0.27 -15.29 18.18
C ARG A 100 -0.97 -15.73 19.46
N THR A 101 -1.97 -16.62 19.37
CA THR A 101 -2.27 -17.50 20.50
C THR A 101 -0.98 -18.28 20.75
N ARG A 102 -0.23 -17.92 21.79
CA ARG A 102 0.83 -18.77 22.34
C ARG A 102 0.19 -20.13 22.57
N ARG A 103 0.45 -21.08 21.68
CA ARG A 103 0.26 -22.49 22.00
C ARG A 103 1.36 -22.78 22.98
N GLU A 104 1.03 -22.70 24.27
CA GLU A 104 1.81 -23.34 25.31
C GLU A 104 1.79 -24.84 24.98
N ILE A 105 2.91 -25.31 24.42
CA ILE A 105 3.17 -26.72 24.24
C ILE A 105 3.60 -27.19 25.63
N ILE A 106 2.69 -27.90 26.31
CA ILE A 106 2.96 -28.65 27.54
C ILE A 106 3.50 -30.02 27.14
#